data_AF-A0A965CFL4-F1
#
_entry.id   AF-A0A965CFL4-F1
#
_cell.length_a   1.000
_cell.length_b   1.000
_cell.length_c   1.000
_cell.angle_alpha   90.00
_cell.angle_beta   90.00
_cell.angle_gamma   90.00
#
_symmetry.space_group_name_H-M   'P 1'
#
loop_
_entity.id
_entity.type
_entity.pdbx_description
1 polymer ?
#
loop_
_entity_poly.entity_id
_entity_poly.type
_entity_poly.pdbx_seq_one_letter_code
_entity_poly.pdbx_strand_id
1 'polypeptide(L)'
;MQLRSKRYSRGGRARQLGKVARSCRFSLLLTRSTSEGTVTPACPQQPGDNSVTGLIAAEGGYQEFTLKGGEWLVLWLSAAAAVLAILVGFYLVRSVLASDQGSPKMREIAAAIQEGAWAYLKRQFKTIGYILIPLVVIVFVTSTAIKKGDGSEALSFGQAGLWRTVAFVLGCLASGLTGYIGMTLATRGNVRTAAAALTNSMPKALTVAFRTGGVAGMFTVGLGLIGATAIIMVFQNSSSVILVGFGFGGSLLALFLRVGGGIFTKAADVGADLVGKVEAGIPEDDPRNPATIADNVGDNVGDCAGMAA
;
A
#
# COMPACT_ATOMS: atom_id res chain seq x y z
N MET A 1 -36.76 36.35 44.45
CA MET A 1 -35.84 37.43 44.03
C MET A 1 -35.44 37.16 42.59
N GLN A 2 -35.48 38.21 41.77
CA GLN A 2 -35.60 38.29 40.30
C GLN A 2 -34.86 37.29 39.38
N LEU A 3 -35.68 36.77 38.44
CA LEU A 3 -35.46 36.53 37.01
C LEU A 3 -34.16 37.08 36.38
N ARG A 4 -33.48 36.25 35.56
CA ARG A 4 -33.01 36.70 34.23
C ARG A 4 -32.74 35.53 33.27
N SER A 5 -33.62 35.42 32.29
CA SER A 5 -33.35 34.80 30.99
C SER A 5 -32.27 35.59 30.25
N LYS A 6 -31.33 34.92 29.58
CA LYS A 6 -30.57 35.50 28.47
C LYS A 6 -30.51 34.52 27.30
N ARG A 7 -31.38 34.78 26.32
CA ARG A 7 -31.12 34.53 24.90
C ARG A 7 -29.82 35.27 24.52
N TYR A 8 -28.92 34.59 23.83
CA TYR A 8 -27.84 35.19 23.04
C TYR A 8 -27.77 34.42 21.71
N SER A 9 -28.52 34.90 20.71
CA SER A 9 -28.02 35.66 19.56
C SER A 9 -27.18 34.80 18.59
N ARG A 10 -27.87 34.28 17.57
CA ARG A 10 -27.30 33.90 16.27
C ARG A 10 -26.77 35.17 15.61
N GLY A 11 -25.48 35.22 15.33
CA GLY A 11 -24.89 36.28 14.51
C GLY A 11 -23.42 36.49 14.83
N GLY A 12 -22.55 36.16 13.88
CA GLY A 12 -21.17 36.66 13.88
C GLY A 12 -20.09 35.63 14.22
N ARG A 13 -19.92 34.60 13.38
CA ARG A 13 -18.60 33.99 13.17
C ARG A 13 -18.44 33.26 11.82
N ALA A 14 -19.04 33.83 10.77
CA ALA A 14 -18.83 33.42 9.37
C ALA A 14 -17.92 34.39 8.59
N ARG A 15 -16.97 35.05 9.27
CA ARG A 15 -16.01 36.00 8.65
C ARG A 15 -14.59 35.86 9.20
N GLN A 16 -14.10 34.62 9.34
CA GLN A 16 -12.69 34.41 9.66
C GLN A 16 -12.07 33.14 9.07
N LEU A 17 -12.59 32.66 7.93
CA LEU A 17 -12.02 31.57 7.13
C LEU A 17 -12.03 31.92 5.63
N GLY A 18 -11.69 33.17 5.30
CA GLY A 18 -11.74 33.72 3.94
C GLY A 18 -10.51 34.51 3.51
N LYS A 19 -9.34 34.30 4.14
CA LYS A 19 -8.11 35.05 3.84
C LYS A 19 -6.79 34.22 3.90
N VAL A 20 -6.84 32.93 3.55
CA VAL A 20 -5.60 32.14 3.27
C VAL A 20 -5.75 31.33 1.97
N ALA A 21 -6.56 31.82 1.04
CA ALA A 21 -6.72 31.24 -0.29
C ALA A 21 -6.71 32.37 -1.31
N ARG A 22 -5.50 32.86 -1.66
CA ARG A 22 -5.15 33.69 -2.84
C ARG A 22 -3.74 34.27 -2.64
N SER A 23 -2.70 33.50 -2.97
CA SER A 23 -1.46 34.00 -3.58
C SER A 23 -0.46 32.87 -3.74
N CYS A 24 -0.47 32.23 -4.91
CA CYS A 24 0.74 31.85 -5.64
C CYS A 24 0.28 31.32 -7.00
N ARG A 25 -0.04 32.27 -7.87
CA ARG A 25 -0.24 32.05 -9.29
C ARG A 25 1.15 31.80 -9.85
N PHE A 26 1.47 30.55 -10.18
CA PHE A 26 2.76 30.19 -10.79
C PHE A 26 2.77 30.73 -12.21
N SER A 27 3.31 31.95 -12.36
CA SER A 27 3.46 32.61 -13.64
C SER A 27 4.74 32.11 -14.30
N LEU A 28 4.56 31.52 -15.48
CA LEU A 28 5.58 31.31 -16.50
C LEU A 28 6.39 32.61 -16.65
N LEU A 29 7.69 32.57 -16.40
CA LEU A 29 8.60 33.66 -16.73
C LEU A 29 9.90 33.07 -17.28
N LEU A 30 10.02 33.22 -18.59
CA LEU A 30 11.22 33.05 -19.39
C LEU A 30 12.32 33.99 -18.85
N THR A 31 13.33 33.45 -18.20
CA THR A 31 14.57 34.19 -17.91
C THR A 31 15.64 33.74 -18.90
N ARG A 32 15.85 34.60 -19.89
CA ARG A 32 16.94 34.56 -20.86
C ARG A 32 18.23 34.87 -20.09
N SER A 33 19.08 33.86 -19.87
CA SER A 33 20.44 34.08 -19.38
C SER A 33 21.41 33.86 -20.54
N THR A 34 22.01 34.95 -20.98
CA THR A 34 23.18 34.98 -21.86
C THR A 34 24.42 34.62 -21.05
N SER A 35 25.06 33.50 -21.37
CA SER A 35 26.46 33.27 -21.04
C SER A 35 27.14 32.58 -22.23
N GLU A 36 28.20 33.22 -22.71
CA GLU A 36 28.99 32.86 -23.87
C GLU A 36 29.69 31.50 -23.70
N GLY A 37 29.76 30.76 -24.81
CA GLY A 37 30.95 30.04 -25.25
C GLY A 37 31.40 28.81 -24.46
N THR A 38 30.84 27.63 -24.75
CA THR A 38 31.62 26.42 -25.06
C THR A 38 30.75 25.49 -25.92
N VAL A 39 31.14 25.33 -27.18
CA VAL A 39 30.44 24.45 -28.15
C VAL A 39 30.78 23.00 -27.83
N THR A 40 29.85 22.26 -27.22
CA THR A 40 29.85 20.79 -27.26
C THR A 40 29.16 20.34 -28.56
N PRO A 41 29.67 19.32 -29.26
CA PRO A 41 29.06 18.87 -30.50
C PRO A 41 27.68 18.27 -30.22
N ALA A 42 26.68 18.79 -30.92
CA ALA A 42 25.32 18.28 -30.89
C ALA A 42 25.30 16.80 -31.33
N CYS A 43 24.60 15.97 -30.56
CA CYS A 43 24.22 14.63 -30.98
C CYS A 43 23.45 14.72 -32.31
N PRO A 44 23.73 13.87 -33.32
CA PRO A 44 22.99 13.90 -34.58
C PRO A 44 21.51 13.61 -34.30
N GLN A 45 20.64 14.57 -34.62
CA GLN A 45 19.19 14.35 -34.60
C GLN A 45 18.86 13.29 -35.67
N GLN A 46 18.41 12.11 -35.25
CA GLN A 46 17.79 11.15 -36.13
C GLN A 46 16.48 11.74 -36.71
N PRO A 47 16.22 11.58 -38.03
CA PRO A 47 15.07 12.21 -38.66
C PRO A 47 13.79 11.45 -38.33
N GLY A 48 12.82 12.18 -37.76
CA GLY A 48 11.39 12.01 -37.95
C GLY A 48 10.79 10.64 -37.66
N ASP A 49 10.38 10.42 -36.41
CA ASP A 49 9.34 9.44 -36.11
C ASP A 49 8.14 10.17 -35.48
N ASN A 50 7.25 10.69 -36.33
CA ASN A 50 5.98 11.31 -35.94
C ASN A 50 4.96 10.22 -35.54
N SER A 51 5.31 9.36 -34.59
CA SER A 51 4.40 8.37 -34.07
C SER A 51 3.83 8.86 -32.74
N VAL A 52 2.55 9.26 -32.76
CA VAL A 52 1.73 9.46 -31.54
C VAL A 52 1.77 8.19 -30.66
N THR A 53 2.12 7.05 -31.25
CA THR A 53 2.44 5.75 -30.64
C THR A 53 3.60 5.82 -29.63
N GLY A 54 4.62 6.65 -29.86
CA GLY A 54 5.77 6.79 -28.94
C GLY A 54 5.42 7.51 -27.63
N LEU A 55 4.35 8.31 -27.61
CA LEU A 55 3.93 9.06 -26.42
C LEU A 55 3.01 8.25 -25.50
N ILE A 56 2.24 7.32 -26.06
CA ILE A 56 1.26 6.50 -25.31
C ILE A 56 1.90 5.22 -24.73
N ALA A 57 3.10 4.84 -25.19
CA ALA A 57 3.81 3.62 -24.81
C ALA A 57 5.28 3.85 -24.43
N ALA A 58 5.59 4.99 -23.80
CA ALA A 58 6.91 5.26 -23.23
C ALA A 58 7.12 4.42 -21.95
N GLU A 59 7.37 3.13 -22.14
CA GLU A 59 7.91 2.24 -21.11
C GLU A 59 9.36 2.65 -20.82
N GLY A 60 9.89 2.30 -19.63
CA GLY A 60 11.29 2.51 -19.30
C GLY A 60 12.21 2.02 -20.44
N GLY A 61 13.19 2.82 -20.84
CA GLY A 61 14.10 2.43 -21.91
C GLY A 61 15.20 1.48 -21.43
N TYR A 62 15.97 0.94 -22.38
CA TYR A 62 17.29 0.41 -22.08
C TYR A 62 18.14 1.54 -21.49
N GLN A 63 18.69 1.32 -20.31
CA GLN A 63 19.59 2.30 -19.67
C GLN A 63 21.01 1.76 -19.74
N GLU A 64 21.89 2.49 -20.42
CA GLU A 64 23.32 2.18 -20.43
C GLU A 64 23.94 2.60 -19.11
N PHE A 65 24.05 1.66 -18.19
CA PHE A 65 24.91 1.75 -17.03
C PHE A 65 25.63 0.43 -16.83
N THR A 66 26.78 0.47 -16.17
CA THR A 66 27.53 -0.74 -15.81
C THR A 66 27.71 -0.72 -14.31
N LEU A 67 27.17 -1.73 -13.62
CA LEU A 67 27.29 -1.82 -12.18
C LEU A 67 28.76 -2.03 -11.79
N LYS A 68 29.37 -1.00 -11.19
CA LYS A 68 30.71 -1.02 -10.59
C LYS A 68 30.66 -1.66 -9.20
N GLY A 69 31.83 -1.99 -8.64
CA GLY A 69 31.93 -2.68 -7.33
C GLY A 69 31.21 -1.96 -6.18
N GLY A 70 31.19 -0.62 -6.18
CA GLY A 70 30.44 0.16 -5.18
C GLY A 70 28.92 0.04 -5.31
N GLU A 71 28.39 -0.03 -6.53
CA GLU A 71 26.95 -0.18 -6.78
C GLU A 71 26.47 -1.60 -6.44
N TRP A 72 27.29 -2.61 -6.73
CA TRP A 72 27.08 -3.97 -6.26
C TRP A 72 27.04 -4.06 -4.73
N LEU A 73 27.92 -3.35 -4.03
CA LEU A 73 27.90 -3.29 -2.56
C LEU A 73 26.58 -2.71 -2.05
N VAL A 74 26.07 -1.63 -2.66
CA VAL A 74 24.78 -1.03 -2.28
C VAL A 74 23.62 -2.01 -2.51
N LEU A 75 23.63 -2.78 -3.60
CA LEU A 75 22.61 -3.80 -3.86
C LEU A 75 22.66 -4.93 -2.83
N TRP A 76 23.84 -5.42 -2.48
CA TRP A 76 24.00 -6.42 -1.43
C TRP A 76 23.58 -5.91 -0.05
N LEU A 77 23.89 -4.66 0.28
CA LEU A 77 23.43 -4.02 1.52
C LEU A 77 21.91 -3.86 1.55
N SER A 78 21.30 -3.50 0.42
CA SER A 78 19.85 -3.39 0.29
C SER A 78 19.15 -4.74 0.44
N ALA A 79 19.71 -5.79 -0.18
CA ALA A 79 19.23 -7.16 -0.02
C ALA A 79 19.37 -7.64 1.43
N ALA A 80 20.51 -7.37 2.08
CA ALA A 80 20.73 -7.71 3.48
C ALA A 80 19.75 -6.97 4.42
N ALA A 81 19.48 -5.69 4.17
CA ALA A 81 18.49 -4.91 4.91
C ALA A 81 17.06 -5.45 4.72
N ALA A 82 16.70 -5.88 3.50
CA ALA A 82 15.41 -6.51 3.22
C ALA A 82 15.22 -7.82 3.99
N VAL A 83 16.25 -8.68 3.99
CA VAL A 83 16.25 -9.94 4.76
C VAL A 83 16.15 -9.64 6.25
N LEU A 84 16.91 -8.66 6.77
CA LEU A 84 16.85 -8.25 8.16
C LEU A 84 15.44 -7.76 8.54
N ALA A 85 14.78 -6.96 7.69
CA ALA A 85 13.41 -6.51 7.92
C ALA A 85 12.44 -7.70 8.04
N ILE A 86 12.53 -8.69 7.15
CA ILE A 86 11.71 -9.90 7.22
C ILE A 86 11.98 -10.69 8.51
N LEU A 87 13.25 -10.85 8.90
CA LEU A 87 13.63 -11.53 10.15
C LEU A 87 13.09 -10.82 11.39
N VAL A 88 13.16 -9.48 11.42
CA VAL A 88 12.55 -8.66 12.47
C VAL A 88 11.03 -8.83 12.46
N GLY A 89 10.40 -8.87 11.29
CA GLY A 89 8.98 -9.19 11.14
C GLY A 89 8.61 -10.53 11.79
N PHE A 90 9.36 -11.60 11.51
CA PHE A 90 9.15 -12.90 12.16
C PHE A 90 9.37 -12.88 13.68
N TYR A 91 10.38 -12.15 14.14
CA TYR A 91 10.60 -11.97 15.58
C TYR A 91 9.40 -11.27 16.24
N LEU A 92 8.88 -10.22 15.63
CA LEU A 92 7.71 -9.49 16.10
C LEU A 92 6.45 -10.37 16.10
N VAL A 93 6.22 -11.18 15.05
CA VAL A 93 5.12 -12.17 15.01
C VAL A 93 5.19 -13.10 16.22
N ARG A 94 6.37 -13.67 16.49
CA ARG A 94 6.56 -14.56 17.65
C ARG A 94 6.27 -13.83 18.96
N SER A 95 6.77 -12.60 19.10
CA SER A 95 6.52 -11.79 20.29
C SER A 95 5.03 -11.51 20.51
N VAL A 96 4.27 -11.22 19.45
CA VAL A 96 2.82 -10.97 19.55
C VAL A 96 2.12 -12.27 19.91
N LEU A 97 2.39 -13.37 19.20
CA LEU A 97 1.70 -14.64 19.42
C LEU A 97 1.94 -15.23 20.82
N ALA A 98 3.09 -14.95 21.42
CA ALA A 98 3.42 -15.34 22.79
C ALA A 98 2.63 -14.57 23.87
N SER A 99 1.97 -13.46 23.53
CA SER A 99 1.13 -12.72 24.47
C SER A 99 -0.18 -13.47 24.75
N ASP A 100 -0.70 -13.31 25.97
CA ASP A 100 -1.92 -13.97 26.41
C ASP A 100 -3.16 -13.47 25.64
N GLN A 101 -4.12 -14.38 25.44
CA GLN A 101 -5.38 -14.12 24.72
C GLN A 101 -6.54 -13.77 25.67
N GLY A 102 -6.29 -13.65 26.97
CA GLY A 102 -7.30 -13.30 27.96
C GLY A 102 -8.34 -14.40 28.18
N SER A 103 -9.55 -13.98 28.54
CA SER A 103 -10.62 -14.86 28.99
C SER A 103 -11.21 -15.73 27.87
N PRO A 104 -11.93 -16.83 28.20
CA PRO A 104 -12.59 -17.66 27.21
C PRO A 104 -13.57 -16.89 26.33
N LYS A 105 -14.30 -15.92 26.89
CA LYS A 105 -15.25 -15.09 26.15
C LYS A 105 -14.56 -14.20 25.11
N MET A 106 -13.39 -13.64 25.45
CA MET A 106 -12.59 -12.85 24.51
C MET A 106 -12.13 -13.69 23.32
N ARG A 107 -11.71 -14.94 23.57
CA ARG A 107 -11.28 -15.87 22.52
C ARG A 107 -12.42 -16.26 21.59
N GLU A 108 -13.62 -16.45 22.12
CA GLU A 108 -14.83 -16.72 21.35
C GLU A 108 -15.16 -15.57 20.37
N ILE A 109 -15.16 -14.33 20.87
CA ILE A 109 -15.41 -13.13 20.04
C ILE A 109 -14.31 -12.98 18.98
N ALA A 110 -13.05 -13.15 19.37
CA ALA A 110 -11.92 -13.09 18.46
C ALA A 110 -11.99 -14.17 17.37
N ALA A 111 -12.54 -15.35 17.67
CA ALA A 111 -12.73 -16.41 16.68
C ALA A 111 -13.81 -16.03 15.65
N ALA A 112 -14.92 -15.42 16.08
CA ALA A 112 -15.96 -14.91 15.17
C ALA A 112 -15.42 -13.82 14.23
N ILE A 113 -14.62 -12.88 14.75
CA ILE A 113 -13.97 -11.83 13.94
C ILE A 113 -12.97 -12.46 12.96
N GLN A 114 -12.17 -13.44 13.41
CA GLN A 114 -11.26 -14.16 12.53
C GLN A 114 -12.02 -14.85 11.40
N GLU A 115 -13.06 -15.63 11.71
CA GLU A 115 -13.86 -16.32 10.71
C GLU A 115 -14.44 -15.36 9.66
N GLY A 116 -15.02 -14.24 10.08
CA GLY A 116 -15.54 -13.22 9.19
C GLY A 116 -14.46 -12.59 8.30
N ALA A 117 -13.30 -12.23 8.88
CA ALA A 117 -12.19 -11.66 8.13
C ALA A 117 -11.62 -12.65 7.10
N TRP A 118 -11.51 -13.94 7.46
CA TRP A 118 -11.09 -15.01 6.56
C TRP A 118 -12.09 -15.23 5.41
N ALA A 119 -13.38 -15.25 5.72
CA ALA A 119 -14.43 -15.41 4.71
C ALA A 119 -14.42 -14.26 3.71
N TYR A 120 -14.30 -13.02 4.20
CA TYR A 120 -14.19 -11.82 3.37
C TYR A 120 -12.95 -11.87 2.48
N LEU A 121 -11.77 -12.08 3.08
CA LEU A 121 -10.50 -12.04 2.34
C LEU A 121 -10.44 -13.14 1.27
N LYS A 122 -10.94 -14.35 1.57
CA LYS A 122 -11.05 -15.44 0.58
C LYS A 122 -11.94 -15.05 -0.60
N ARG A 123 -13.06 -14.37 -0.35
CA ARG A 123 -13.95 -13.87 -1.39
C ARG A 123 -13.28 -12.77 -2.21
N GLN A 124 -12.59 -11.84 -1.55
CA GLN A 124 -11.89 -10.72 -2.18
C GLN A 124 -10.76 -11.22 -3.08
N PHE A 125 -9.86 -12.08 -2.59
CA PHE A 125 -8.77 -12.65 -3.39
C PHE A 125 -9.28 -13.50 -4.55
N LYS A 126 -10.38 -14.25 -4.38
CA LYS A 126 -10.99 -14.98 -5.49
C LYS A 126 -11.44 -14.04 -6.61
N THR A 127 -12.09 -12.93 -6.26
CA THR A 127 -12.54 -11.93 -7.24
C THR A 127 -11.36 -11.22 -7.89
N ILE A 128 -10.36 -10.80 -7.12
CA ILE A 128 -9.13 -10.19 -7.64
C ILE A 128 -8.43 -11.16 -8.60
N GLY A 129 -8.35 -12.45 -8.27
CA GLY A 129 -7.78 -13.48 -9.14
C GLY A 129 -8.46 -13.53 -10.51
N TYR A 130 -9.78 -13.42 -10.57
CA TYR A 130 -10.49 -13.36 -11.86
C TYR A 130 -10.19 -12.08 -12.66
N ILE A 131 -10.01 -10.94 -11.99
CA ILE A 131 -9.67 -9.66 -12.63
C ILE A 131 -8.21 -9.64 -13.10
N LEU A 132 -7.31 -10.32 -12.39
CA LEU A 132 -5.90 -10.40 -12.75
C LEU A 132 -5.66 -11.16 -14.07
N ILE A 133 -6.48 -12.18 -14.40
CA ILE A 133 -6.32 -12.96 -15.64
C ILE A 133 -6.30 -12.09 -16.91
N PRO A 134 -7.34 -11.29 -17.21
CA PRO A 134 -7.30 -10.42 -18.38
C PRO A 134 -6.23 -9.33 -18.27
N LEU A 135 -5.90 -8.89 -17.05
CA LEU A 135 -4.88 -7.87 -16.86
C LEU A 135 -3.46 -8.38 -17.17
N VAL A 136 -3.16 -9.62 -16.83
CA VAL A 136 -1.90 -10.31 -17.20
C VAL A 136 -1.76 -10.33 -18.72
N VAL A 137 -2.84 -10.61 -19.45
CA VAL A 137 -2.85 -10.56 -20.93
C VAL A 137 -2.61 -9.15 -21.43
N ILE A 138 -3.27 -8.14 -20.83
CA ILE A 138 -3.08 -6.74 -21.21
C ILE A 138 -1.63 -6.31 -20.99
N VAL A 139 -1.05 -6.58 -19.81
CA VAL A 139 0.34 -6.23 -19.47
C VAL A 139 1.34 -6.91 -20.42
N PHE A 140 1.05 -8.14 -20.85
CA PHE A 140 1.86 -8.83 -21.83
C PHE A 140 1.78 -8.17 -23.22
N VAL A 141 0.56 -7.89 -23.70
CA VAL A 141 0.32 -7.33 -25.05
C VAL A 141 0.77 -5.87 -25.16
N THR A 142 0.68 -5.09 -24.10
CA THR A 142 1.14 -3.69 -24.08
C THR A 142 2.63 -3.54 -23.89
N SER A 143 3.37 -4.62 -23.60
CA SER A 143 4.83 -4.57 -23.51
C SER A 143 5.44 -4.26 -24.87
N THR A 144 6.44 -3.40 -24.93
CA THR A 144 7.17 -3.09 -26.17
C THR A 144 8.53 -3.80 -26.19
N ALA A 145 9.09 -4.03 -27.38
CA ALA A 145 10.43 -4.57 -27.52
C ALA A 145 11.47 -3.57 -26.99
N ILE A 146 12.42 -4.04 -26.18
CA ILE A 146 13.48 -3.19 -25.62
C ILE A 146 14.66 -3.19 -26.58
N LYS A 147 14.86 -2.07 -27.27
CA LYS A 147 15.96 -1.85 -28.21
C LYS A 147 17.14 -1.16 -27.48
N LYS A 148 18.37 -1.56 -27.79
CA LYS A 148 19.60 -0.84 -27.39
C LYS A 148 19.77 0.43 -28.23
N GLY A 149 20.66 1.33 -27.79
CA GLY A 149 21.02 2.55 -28.52
C GLY A 149 21.52 2.32 -29.95
N ASP A 150 22.15 1.17 -30.22
CA ASP A 150 22.62 0.77 -31.56
C ASP A 150 21.55 0.10 -32.44
N GLY A 151 20.28 0.06 -32.00
CA GLY A 151 19.19 -0.57 -32.75
C GLY A 151 19.13 -2.11 -32.67
N SER A 152 20.06 -2.73 -31.95
CA SER A 152 20.01 -4.17 -31.63
C SER A 152 19.02 -4.46 -30.50
N GLU A 153 18.27 -5.57 -30.59
CA GLU A 153 17.31 -5.97 -29.56
C GLU A 153 18.05 -6.38 -28.27
N ALA A 154 17.83 -5.67 -27.16
CA ALA A 154 18.31 -6.08 -25.84
C ALA A 154 17.47 -7.25 -25.32
N LEU A 155 16.15 -7.13 -25.46
CA LEU A 155 15.15 -8.16 -25.23
C LEU A 155 14.12 -8.06 -26.34
N SER A 156 13.83 -9.21 -26.97
CA SER A 156 12.73 -9.31 -27.93
C SER A 156 11.40 -9.00 -27.24
N PHE A 157 10.40 -8.54 -28.01
CA PHE A 157 9.03 -8.27 -27.53
C PHE A 157 8.50 -9.38 -26.61
N GLY A 158 8.69 -10.64 -27.02
CA GLY A 158 8.22 -11.79 -26.24
C GLY A 158 8.93 -11.98 -24.90
N GLN A 159 10.23 -11.67 -24.81
CA GLN A 159 10.98 -11.80 -23.55
C GLN A 159 10.74 -10.62 -22.62
N ALA A 160 10.68 -9.39 -23.15
CA ALA A 160 10.34 -8.21 -22.35
C ALA A 160 8.92 -8.33 -21.77
N GLY A 161 7.96 -8.75 -22.60
CA GLY A 161 6.58 -9.01 -22.17
C GLY A 161 6.49 -10.11 -21.12
N LEU A 162 7.22 -11.21 -21.30
CA LEU A 162 7.24 -12.31 -20.32
C LEU A 162 7.78 -11.83 -18.96
N TRP A 163 8.96 -11.21 -18.92
CA TRP A 163 9.60 -10.82 -17.66
C TRP A 163 8.85 -9.69 -16.96
N ARG A 164 8.29 -8.74 -17.71
CA ARG A 164 7.40 -7.71 -17.15
C ARG A 164 6.15 -8.33 -16.53
N THR A 165 5.54 -9.29 -17.22
CA THR A 165 4.33 -9.97 -16.73
C THR A 165 4.62 -10.82 -15.51
N VAL A 166 5.76 -11.52 -15.48
CA VAL A 166 6.24 -12.24 -14.29
C VAL A 166 6.45 -11.27 -13.13
N ALA A 167 7.11 -10.13 -13.36
CA ALA A 167 7.31 -9.12 -12.34
C ALA A 167 5.99 -8.53 -11.83
N PHE A 168 5.03 -8.29 -12.71
CA PHE A 168 3.66 -7.90 -12.34
C PHE A 168 3.01 -8.91 -11.41
N VAL A 169 3.04 -10.20 -11.75
CA VAL A 169 2.48 -11.26 -10.90
C VAL A 169 3.22 -11.34 -9.57
N LEU A 170 4.56 -11.23 -9.56
CA LEU A 170 5.34 -11.18 -8.33
C LEU A 170 4.99 -9.98 -7.45
N GLY A 171 4.74 -8.81 -8.04
CA GLY A 171 4.26 -7.62 -7.33
C GLY A 171 2.88 -7.83 -6.70
N CYS A 172 1.94 -8.40 -7.46
CA CYS A 172 0.62 -8.79 -6.94
C CYS A 172 0.73 -9.80 -5.79
N LEU A 173 1.60 -10.81 -5.92
CA LEU A 173 1.80 -11.81 -4.88
C LEU A 173 2.45 -11.21 -3.63
N ALA A 174 3.44 -10.33 -3.79
CA ALA A 174 4.08 -9.65 -2.67
C ALA A 174 3.08 -8.78 -1.88
N SER A 175 2.32 -7.92 -2.56
CA SER A 175 1.28 -7.07 -1.94
C SER A 175 0.14 -7.92 -1.33
N GLY A 176 -0.22 -9.03 -1.96
CA GLY A 176 -1.26 -9.93 -1.44
C GLY A 176 -0.81 -10.65 -0.19
N LEU A 177 0.46 -11.07 -0.17
CA LEU A 177 1.08 -11.71 0.98
C LEU A 177 1.19 -10.75 2.17
N THR A 178 1.57 -9.49 1.94
CA THR A 178 1.66 -8.49 3.02
C THR A 178 0.28 -8.19 3.61
N GLY A 179 -0.74 -7.99 2.77
CA GLY A 179 -2.12 -7.81 3.22
C GLY A 179 -2.66 -9.01 4.00
N TYR A 180 -2.39 -10.22 3.52
CA TYR A 180 -2.79 -11.47 4.19
C TYR A 180 -2.11 -11.65 5.55
N ILE A 181 -0.78 -11.46 5.63
CA ILE A 181 -0.02 -11.57 6.88
C ILE A 181 -0.49 -10.50 7.86
N GLY A 182 -0.64 -9.26 7.39
CA GLY A 182 -1.08 -8.12 8.18
C GLY A 182 -2.44 -8.38 8.84
N MET A 183 -3.44 -8.78 8.07
CA MET A 183 -4.76 -9.12 8.60
C MET A 183 -4.75 -10.32 9.54
N THR A 184 -4.04 -11.40 9.19
CA THR A 184 -3.98 -12.61 10.01
C THR A 184 -3.37 -12.30 11.37
N LEU A 185 -2.35 -11.43 11.42
CA LEU A 185 -1.78 -11.02 12.67
C LEU A 185 -2.65 -10.01 13.41
N ALA A 186 -3.27 -9.05 12.72
CA ALA A 186 -4.16 -8.06 13.35
C ALA A 186 -5.30 -8.76 14.10
N THR A 187 -6.02 -9.68 13.44
CA THR A 187 -7.12 -10.42 14.07
C THR A 187 -6.68 -11.21 15.33
N ARG A 188 -5.44 -11.69 15.36
CA ARG A 188 -4.84 -12.37 16.53
C ARG A 188 -4.25 -11.39 17.55
N GLY A 189 -3.81 -10.22 17.13
CA GLY A 189 -3.22 -9.17 17.95
C GLY A 189 -4.27 -8.40 18.74
N ASN A 190 -5.45 -8.17 18.17
CA ASN A 190 -6.53 -7.38 18.79
C ASN A 190 -6.92 -7.93 20.16
N VAL A 191 -7.18 -9.24 20.24
CA VAL A 191 -7.54 -9.91 21.50
C VAL A 191 -6.42 -9.85 22.54
N ARG A 192 -5.15 -9.89 22.09
CA ARG A 192 -3.97 -9.83 22.97
C ARG A 192 -3.74 -8.42 23.49
N THR A 193 -3.99 -7.41 22.67
CA THR A 193 -3.96 -6.00 23.08
C THR A 193 -5.05 -5.74 24.12
N ALA A 194 -6.27 -6.24 23.91
CA ALA A 194 -7.35 -6.15 24.88
C ALA A 194 -7.01 -6.87 26.19
N ALA A 195 -6.42 -8.07 26.12
CA ALA A 195 -6.00 -8.83 27.30
C ALA A 195 -4.90 -8.10 28.08
N ALA A 196 -3.93 -7.50 27.39
CA ALA A 196 -2.90 -6.67 28.01
C ALA A 196 -3.48 -5.43 28.70
N ALA A 197 -4.54 -4.83 28.13
CA ALA A 197 -5.21 -3.67 28.72
C ALA A 197 -5.91 -4.00 30.05
N LEU A 198 -6.41 -5.24 30.24
CA LEU A 198 -6.99 -5.69 31.52
C LEU A 198 -5.99 -5.65 32.69
N THR A 199 -4.69 -5.65 32.40
CA THR A 199 -3.64 -5.52 33.44
C THR A 199 -3.46 -4.08 33.95
N ASN A 200 -4.35 -3.15 33.54
CA ASN A 200 -4.28 -1.71 33.85
C ASN A 200 -2.95 -1.06 33.44
N SER A 201 -2.30 -1.59 32.39
CA SER A 201 -1.01 -1.12 31.90
C SER A 201 -1.09 -0.71 30.44
N MET A 202 -1.29 0.59 30.22
CA MET A 202 -1.27 1.18 28.88
C MET A 202 0.05 0.91 28.12
N PRO A 203 1.25 0.99 28.74
CA PRO A 203 2.49 0.67 28.04
C PRO A 203 2.55 -0.77 27.50
N LYS A 204 1.99 -1.74 28.23
CA LYS A 204 1.95 -3.14 27.79
C LYS A 204 1.00 -3.31 26.61
N ALA A 205 -0.22 -2.78 26.70
CA ALA A 205 -1.19 -2.83 25.61
C ALA A 205 -0.65 -2.15 24.34
N LEU A 206 -0.06 -0.97 24.49
CA LEU A 206 0.57 -0.24 23.39
C LEU A 206 1.72 -1.02 22.77
N THR A 207 2.55 -1.69 23.58
CA THR A 207 3.65 -2.51 23.06
C THR A 207 3.14 -3.66 22.18
N VAL A 208 2.07 -4.35 22.59
CA VAL A 208 1.48 -5.43 21.79
C VAL A 208 0.88 -4.89 20.50
N ALA A 209 0.12 -3.79 20.56
CA ALA A 209 -0.46 -3.14 19.40
C ALA A 209 0.62 -2.65 18.41
N PHE A 210 1.64 -1.96 18.91
CA PHE A 210 2.73 -1.43 18.09
C PHE A 210 3.56 -2.53 17.44
N ARG A 211 3.86 -3.62 18.17
CA ARG A 211 4.53 -4.79 17.60
C ARG A 211 3.67 -5.48 16.53
N THR A 212 2.35 -5.52 16.72
CA THR A 212 1.42 -6.07 15.73
C THR A 212 1.45 -5.26 14.43
N GLY A 213 1.34 -3.93 14.50
CA GLY A 213 1.45 -3.06 13.33
C GLY A 213 2.85 -3.08 12.69
N GLY A 214 3.90 -3.17 13.52
CA GLY A 214 5.29 -3.27 13.07
C GLY A 214 5.55 -4.50 12.20
N VAL A 215 4.83 -5.61 12.41
CA VAL A 215 4.94 -6.79 11.53
C VAL A 215 4.55 -6.45 10.10
N ALA A 216 3.37 -5.84 9.91
CA ALA A 216 2.88 -5.49 8.57
C ALA A 216 3.90 -4.60 7.86
N GLY A 217 4.39 -3.55 8.51
CA GLY A 217 5.40 -2.65 7.95
C GLY A 217 6.72 -3.36 7.57
N MET A 218 7.22 -4.25 8.44
CA MET A 218 8.47 -4.99 8.19
C MET A 218 8.34 -5.95 7.01
N PHE A 219 7.21 -6.65 6.86
CA PHE A 219 6.96 -7.51 5.70
C PHE A 219 6.76 -6.71 4.43
N THR A 220 6.04 -5.57 4.47
CA THR A 220 5.83 -4.71 3.29
C THR A 220 7.15 -4.15 2.76
N VAL A 221 7.96 -3.56 3.63
CA VAL A 221 9.28 -3.04 3.25
C VAL A 221 10.22 -4.17 2.83
N GLY A 222 10.23 -5.29 3.56
CA GLY A 222 11.10 -6.43 3.26
C GLY A 222 10.81 -7.08 1.92
N LEU A 223 9.53 -7.38 1.63
CA LEU A 223 9.12 -8.02 0.36
C LEU A 223 9.20 -7.05 -0.83
N GLY A 224 8.90 -5.76 -0.62
CA GLY A 224 9.07 -4.75 -1.65
C GLY A 224 10.54 -4.53 -2.03
N LEU A 225 11.41 -4.38 -1.01
CA LEU A 225 12.84 -4.12 -1.23
C LEU A 225 13.54 -5.35 -1.83
N ILE A 226 13.28 -6.56 -1.33
CA ILE A 226 13.89 -7.78 -1.90
C ILE A 226 13.47 -7.98 -3.35
N GLY A 227 12.21 -7.72 -3.69
CA GLY A 227 11.70 -7.80 -5.07
C GLY A 227 12.38 -6.79 -5.99
N ALA A 228 12.43 -5.52 -5.58
CA ALA A 228 13.07 -4.47 -6.36
C ALA A 228 14.59 -4.71 -6.54
N THR A 229 15.30 -5.05 -5.46
CA THR A 229 16.75 -5.32 -5.52
C THR A 229 17.06 -6.56 -6.37
N ALA A 230 16.26 -7.63 -6.28
CA ALA A 230 16.44 -8.82 -7.11
C ALA A 230 16.26 -8.50 -8.61
N ILE A 231 15.24 -7.70 -8.96
CA ILE A 231 15.02 -7.29 -10.36
C ILE A 231 16.21 -6.48 -10.89
N ILE A 232 16.77 -5.56 -10.10
CA ILE A 232 17.93 -4.76 -10.51
C ILE A 232 19.18 -5.64 -10.69
N MET A 233 19.43 -6.57 -9.77
CA MET A 233 20.60 -7.47 -9.84
C MET A 233 20.57 -8.39 -11.07
N VAL A 234 19.38 -8.88 -11.44
CA VAL A 234 19.21 -9.83 -12.56
C VAL A 234 19.15 -9.14 -13.91
N PHE A 235 18.39 -8.04 -14.02
CA PHE A 235 18.06 -7.44 -15.32
C PHE A 235 18.85 -6.18 -15.67
N GLN A 236 19.57 -5.59 -14.71
CA GLN A 236 20.51 -4.47 -14.90
C GLN A 236 19.96 -3.40 -15.87
N ASN A 237 20.50 -3.31 -17.08
CA ASN A 237 20.15 -2.29 -18.08
C ASN A 237 18.69 -2.31 -18.55
N SER A 238 17.97 -3.40 -18.28
CA SER A 238 16.55 -3.57 -18.59
C SER A 238 15.66 -3.61 -17.34
N SER A 239 16.22 -3.35 -16.15
CA SER A 239 15.48 -3.43 -14.89
C SER A 239 14.30 -2.46 -14.83
N SER A 240 14.39 -1.30 -15.48
CA SER A 240 13.40 -0.24 -15.39
C SER A 240 12.01 -0.67 -15.90
N VAL A 241 11.92 -1.39 -17.02
CA VAL A 241 10.65 -1.93 -17.55
C VAL A 241 10.05 -2.97 -16.60
N ILE A 242 10.91 -3.81 -16.04
CA ILE A 242 10.50 -4.93 -15.20
C ILE A 242 10.06 -4.43 -13.83
N LEU A 243 10.73 -3.41 -13.29
CA LEU A 243 10.33 -2.70 -12.08
C LEU A 243 8.99 -1.99 -12.24
N VAL A 244 8.70 -1.40 -13.40
CA VAL A 244 7.37 -0.84 -13.70
C VAL A 244 6.31 -1.94 -13.61
N GLY A 245 6.57 -3.13 -14.16
CA GLY A 245 5.70 -4.30 -14.00
C GLY A 245 5.46 -4.65 -12.53
N PHE A 246 6.53 -4.80 -11.75
CA PHE A 246 6.46 -5.12 -10.32
C PHE A 246 5.68 -4.08 -9.50
N GLY A 247 6.00 -2.80 -9.67
CA GLY A 247 5.33 -1.70 -8.98
C GLY A 247 3.86 -1.56 -9.38
N PHE A 248 3.54 -1.75 -10.67
CA PHE A 248 2.17 -1.75 -11.16
C PHE A 248 1.35 -2.89 -10.55
N GLY A 249 1.91 -4.10 -10.50
CA GLY A 249 1.24 -5.26 -9.90
C GLY A 249 0.95 -5.08 -8.42
N GLY A 250 1.94 -4.61 -7.65
CA GLY A 250 1.75 -4.31 -6.22
C GLY A 250 0.67 -3.24 -6.00
N SER A 251 0.79 -2.10 -6.68
CA SER A 251 -0.13 -0.97 -6.52
C SER A 251 -1.57 -1.31 -6.90
N LEU A 252 -1.76 -2.10 -7.96
CA LEU A 252 -3.08 -2.51 -8.39
C LEU A 252 -3.75 -3.42 -7.37
N LEU A 253 -3.02 -4.40 -6.84
CA LEU A 253 -3.58 -5.31 -5.85
C LEU A 253 -3.89 -4.56 -4.53
N ALA A 254 -3.00 -3.65 -4.12
CA ALA A 254 -3.22 -2.73 -3.00
C ALA A 254 -4.51 -1.91 -3.18
N LEU A 255 -4.76 -1.39 -4.39
CA LEU A 255 -5.99 -0.65 -4.71
C LEU A 255 -7.24 -1.48 -4.43
N PHE A 256 -7.29 -2.74 -4.90
CA PHE A 256 -8.46 -3.58 -4.67
C PHE A 256 -8.64 -3.98 -3.21
N LEU A 257 -7.54 -4.26 -2.49
CA LEU A 257 -7.58 -4.57 -1.07
C LEU A 257 -8.09 -3.38 -0.25
N ARG A 258 -7.56 -2.18 -0.52
CA ARG A 258 -7.92 -0.95 0.17
C ARG A 258 -9.33 -0.46 -0.15
N VAL A 259 -9.74 -0.46 -1.41
CA VAL A 259 -11.07 0.00 -1.81
C VAL A 259 -12.13 -1.00 -1.35
N GLY A 260 -11.93 -2.28 -1.61
CA GLY A 260 -12.89 -3.30 -1.19
C GLY A 260 -13.04 -3.33 0.33
N GLY A 261 -11.92 -3.43 1.05
CA GLY A 261 -11.93 -3.47 2.51
C GLY A 261 -12.48 -2.18 3.12
N GLY A 262 -12.11 -1.02 2.53
CA GLY A 262 -12.60 0.30 2.93
C GLY A 262 -14.12 0.48 2.80
N ILE A 263 -14.72 -0.04 1.73
CA ILE A 263 -16.18 -0.05 1.56
C ILE A 263 -16.83 -0.93 2.63
N PHE A 264 -16.26 -2.11 2.88
CA PHE A 264 -16.81 -3.04 3.86
C PHE A 264 -16.77 -2.47 5.28
N THR A 265 -15.61 -1.97 5.74
CA THR A 265 -15.48 -1.36 7.09
C THR A 265 -16.42 -0.17 7.23
N LYS A 266 -16.38 0.81 6.31
CA LYS A 266 -17.16 2.03 6.48
C LYS A 266 -18.67 1.81 6.39
N ALA A 267 -19.13 0.83 5.61
CA ALA A 267 -20.54 0.47 5.60
C ALA A 267 -21.00 -0.14 6.93
N ALA A 268 -20.15 -0.97 7.55
CA ALA A 268 -20.46 -1.59 8.84
C ALA A 268 -20.36 -0.58 10.00
N ASP A 269 -19.27 0.17 10.08
CA ASP A 269 -18.98 1.23 11.06
C ASP A 269 -20.14 2.25 11.11
N VAL A 270 -20.47 2.87 9.96
CA VAL A 270 -21.55 3.87 9.89
C VAL A 270 -22.91 3.26 10.25
N GLY A 271 -23.18 2.02 9.85
CA GLY A 271 -24.43 1.33 10.17
C GLY A 271 -24.55 1.01 11.67
N ALA A 272 -23.47 0.51 12.27
CA ALA A 272 -23.40 0.17 13.68
C ALA A 272 -23.57 1.41 14.55
N ASP A 273 -22.85 2.48 14.22
CA ASP A 273 -22.82 3.71 15.00
C ASP A 273 -24.12 4.50 14.94
N LEU A 274 -24.70 4.67 13.75
CA LEU A 274 -25.93 5.44 13.61
C LEU A 274 -27.09 4.77 14.35
N VAL A 275 -27.31 3.48 14.12
CA VAL A 275 -28.42 2.76 14.75
C VAL A 275 -28.16 2.55 16.25
N GLY A 276 -26.93 2.19 16.62
CA GLY A 276 -26.56 1.93 18.02
C GLY A 276 -26.56 3.20 18.87
N LYS A 277 -25.69 4.15 18.53
CA LYS A 277 -25.45 5.35 19.36
C LYS A 277 -26.56 6.37 19.23
N VAL A 278 -27.06 6.62 18.01
CA VAL A 278 -27.98 7.74 17.74
C VAL A 278 -29.45 7.35 17.90
N GLU A 279 -29.86 6.20 17.38
CA GLU A 279 -31.27 5.78 17.42
C GLU A 279 -31.62 5.00 18.69
N ALA A 280 -30.85 3.96 19.03
CA ALA A 280 -31.13 3.09 20.16
C ALA A 280 -30.55 3.59 21.49
N GLY A 281 -29.57 4.51 21.46
CA GLY A 281 -28.90 5.05 22.64
C GLY A 281 -28.08 4.00 23.42
N ILE A 282 -27.61 2.96 22.73
CA ILE A 282 -26.71 1.95 23.32
C ILE A 282 -25.24 2.36 23.13
N PRO A 283 -24.31 1.89 23.97
CA PRO A 283 -22.89 2.15 23.81
C PRO A 283 -22.33 1.69 22.45
N GLU A 284 -21.19 2.26 22.09
CA GLU A 284 -20.33 1.76 21.00
C GLU A 284 -19.89 0.32 21.26
N ASP A 285 -19.74 -0.46 20.19
CA ASP A 285 -19.35 -1.88 20.25
C ASP A 285 -20.23 -2.75 21.18
N ASP A 286 -21.48 -2.36 21.40
CA ASP A 286 -22.37 -3.11 22.28
C ASP A 286 -22.76 -4.46 21.64
N PRO A 287 -22.64 -5.58 22.38
CA PRO A 287 -22.90 -6.92 21.84
C PRO A 287 -24.36 -7.14 21.39
N ARG A 288 -25.30 -6.26 21.76
CA ARG A 288 -26.69 -6.28 21.29
C ARG A 288 -26.84 -5.75 19.87
N ASN A 289 -25.87 -4.99 19.37
CA ASN A 289 -25.87 -4.45 18.02
C ASN A 289 -25.31 -5.49 17.03
N PRO A 290 -26.13 -5.99 16.08
CA PRO A 290 -25.71 -7.06 15.17
C PRO A 290 -24.59 -6.64 14.20
N ALA A 291 -24.37 -5.33 14.01
CA ALA A 291 -23.35 -4.82 13.08
C ALA A 291 -21.93 -4.81 13.66
N THR A 292 -21.77 -4.98 14.98
CA THR A 292 -20.48 -4.84 15.68
C THR A 292 -19.43 -5.86 15.24
N ILE A 293 -19.83 -7.10 14.96
CA ILE A 293 -18.92 -8.11 14.41
C ILE A 293 -18.46 -7.71 13.00
N ALA A 294 -19.36 -7.19 12.17
CA ALA A 294 -19.02 -6.77 10.81
C ALA A 294 -18.07 -5.55 10.83
N ASP A 295 -18.27 -4.63 11.78
CA ASP A 295 -17.41 -3.48 12.00
C ASP A 295 -15.98 -3.90 12.38
N ASN A 296 -15.87 -4.72 13.42
CA ASN A 296 -14.59 -5.27 13.89
C ASN A 296 -13.90 -6.15 12.82
N VAL A 297 -14.66 -6.89 12.00
CA VAL A 297 -14.11 -7.59 10.83
C VAL A 297 -13.58 -6.57 9.82
N GLY A 298 -14.34 -5.51 9.58
CA GLY A 298 -14.01 -4.36 8.74
C GLY A 298 -12.64 -3.77 9.04
N ASP A 299 -12.35 -3.49 10.30
CA ASP A 299 -11.07 -2.91 10.72
C ASP A 299 -9.87 -3.80 10.34
N ASN A 300 -10.06 -5.11 10.38
CA ASN A 300 -9.01 -6.06 10.01
C ASN A 300 -8.83 -6.13 8.48
N VAL A 301 -9.92 -6.12 7.72
CA VAL A 301 -9.86 -6.31 6.25
C VAL A 301 -9.56 -5.02 5.50
N GLY A 302 -10.06 -3.88 5.97
CA GLY A 302 -9.83 -2.56 5.38
C GLY A 302 -8.58 -1.90 5.93
N ASP A 303 -8.60 -1.59 7.23
CA ASP A 303 -7.60 -0.73 7.85
C ASP A 303 -6.27 -1.45 8.10
N CYS A 304 -6.26 -2.78 8.21
CA CYS A 304 -5.02 -3.57 8.28
C CYS A 304 -4.62 -4.14 6.91
N ALA A 305 -5.43 -5.03 6.32
CA ALA A 305 -5.04 -5.73 5.09
C ALA A 305 -4.82 -4.76 3.92
N GLY A 306 -5.72 -3.81 3.73
CA GLY A 306 -5.65 -2.83 2.64
C GLY A 306 -4.60 -1.74 2.84
N MET A 307 -4.17 -1.47 4.08
CA MET A 307 -3.08 -0.53 4.37
C MET A 307 -1.69 -1.18 4.27
N ALA A 308 -1.58 -2.48 4.57
CA ALA A 308 -0.34 -3.24 4.46
C ALA A 308 0.04 -3.61 3.02
N ALA A 309 -0.96 -3.67 2.13
CA ALA A 309 -0.82 -4.02 0.72
C ALA A 309 -0.26 -2.86 -0.12
#